data_AF-A0A1H8BBC8-F1
#
_entry.id   AF-A0A1H8BBC8-F1
#
_cell.length_a   1.000
_cell.length_b   1.000
_cell.length_c   1.000
_cell.angle_alpha   90.00
_cell.angle_beta   90.00
_cell.angle_gamma   90.00
#
_symmetry.space_group_name_H-M   'P 1'
#
loop_
_entity.id
_entity.type
_entity.pdbx_description
1 polymer ?
#
loop_
_entity_poly.entity_id
_entity_poly.type
_entity_poly.pdbx_seq_one_letter_code
_entity_poly.pdbx_strand_id
1 'polypeptide(L)'
;MNYEHKVQREIADWEHQMFKPPGWLEKTSKTIGSRINHWIPPKVHTIITTTIRSIVRTALFGAEYTPSRPVQRSLELEAADQEAKELFALYQKIAVAEGAGTGAGGIMFSMVDFPALIAIKMKFLFELAHVYGYDTKHFSERVFILKVFQMTFSGPENRARLLDSVKRWHIEKEQWRSDTEYARNMDWETFQIEYRDAMDFRKMLQMVPGIGAFAGAWANYTILEELRQFAMNAYRLRRLHDFEGLG
;
A
#
# COMPACT_ATOMS: atom_id res chain seq x y z
N MET A 1 -4.22 -30.89 -2.96
CA MET A 1 -4.84 -29.63 -3.44
C MET A 1 -3.72 -28.78 -3.99
N ASN A 2 -3.82 -28.30 -5.23
CA ASN A 2 -2.82 -27.38 -5.79
C ASN A 2 -2.82 -26.06 -5.00
N TYR A 3 -1.66 -25.51 -4.67
CA TYR A 3 -1.55 -24.32 -3.82
C TYR A 3 -2.27 -23.12 -4.43
N GLU A 4 -2.22 -23.00 -5.75
CA GLU A 4 -2.85 -21.96 -6.56
C GLU A 4 -4.37 -21.98 -6.41
N HIS A 5 -5.01 -23.16 -6.31
CA HIS A 5 -6.45 -23.25 -6.05
C HIS A 5 -6.83 -22.77 -4.64
N LYS A 6 -5.93 -22.90 -3.66
CA LYS A 6 -6.12 -22.31 -2.34
C LYS A 6 -6.01 -20.78 -2.45
N VAL A 7 -4.98 -20.28 -3.13
CA VAL A 7 -4.78 -18.84 -3.33
C VAL A 7 -5.94 -18.18 -4.09
N GLN A 8 -6.47 -18.81 -5.14
CA GLN A 8 -7.63 -18.31 -5.88
C GLN A 8 -8.86 -18.14 -4.97
N ARG A 9 -9.10 -19.09 -4.05
CA ARG A 9 -10.17 -18.97 -3.04
C ARG A 9 -9.90 -17.84 -2.05
N GLU A 10 -8.67 -17.73 -1.54
CA GLU A 10 -8.28 -16.64 -0.64
C GLU A 10 -8.46 -15.26 -1.29
N ILE A 11 -8.10 -15.12 -2.58
CA ILE A 11 -8.30 -13.89 -3.35
C ILE A 11 -9.80 -13.60 -3.51
N ALA A 12 -10.61 -14.58 -3.90
CA ALA A 12 -12.05 -14.42 -4.06
C ALA A 12 -12.72 -13.96 -2.75
N ASP A 13 -12.34 -14.55 -1.62
CA ASP A 13 -12.80 -14.15 -0.29
C ASP A 13 -12.37 -12.72 0.07
N TRP A 14 -11.12 -12.37 -0.23
CA TRP A 14 -10.58 -11.02 -0.01
C TRP A 14 -11.30 -9.97 -0.87
N GLU A 15 -11.51 -10.22 -2.15
CA GLU A 15 -12.25 -9.32 -3.04
C GLU A 15 -13.69 -9.14 -2.55
N HIS A 16 -14.35 -10.23 -2.15
CA HIS A 16 -15.69 -10.15 -1.59
C HIS A 16 -15.71 -9.30 -0.30
N GLN A 17 -14.77 -9.50 0.61
CA GLN A 17 -14.64 -8.70 1.83
C GLN A 17 -14.35 -7.23 1.54
N MET A 18 -13.55 -6.93 0.52
CA MET A 18 -13.17 -5.57 0.12
C MET A 18 -14.38 -4.68 -0.23
N PHE A 19 -15.44 -5.28 -0.79
CA PHE A 19 -16.65 -4.58 -1.26
C PHE A 19 -17.89 -4.82 -0.39
N LYS A 20 -17.75 -5.51 0.76
CA LYS A 20 -18.88 -5.65 1.69
C LYS A 20 -19.32 -4.27 2.19
N PRO A 21 -20.63 -3.96 2.15
CA PRO A 21 -21.13 -2.74 2.78
C PRO A 21 -20.87 -2.81 4.29
N PRO A 22 -20.58 -1.66 4.95
CA PRO A 22 -20.32 -1.64 6.38
C PRO A 22 -21.52 -2.19 7.16
N GLY A 23 -21.22 -2.97 8.21
CA GLY A 23 -22.22 -3.63 9.04
C GLY A 23 -23.12 -2.64 9.79
N TRP A 24 -24.27 -3.09 10.31
CA TRP A 24 -25.20 -2.23 11.06
C TRP A 24 -24.53 -1.54 12.28
N LEU A 25 -23.61 -2.22 12.96
CA LEU A 25 -22.84 -1.65 14.08
C LEU A 25 -21.80 -0.59 13.65
N GLU A 26 -21.34 -0.60 12.39
CA GLU A 26 -20.52 0.49 11.83
C GLU A 26 -21.38 1.67 11.35
N LYS A 27 -22.66 1.46 11.07
CA LYS A 27 -23.57 2.56 10.73
C LYS A 27 -23.86 3.44 11.95
N THR A 28 -23.84 2.90 13.17
CA THR A 28 -24.06 3.67 14.41
C THR A 28 -22.82 4.44 14.88
N SER A 29 -21.61 4.06 14.46
CA SER A 29 -20.38 4.84 14.70
C SER A 29 -20.21 6.04 13.77
N LYS A 30 -21.00 6.14 12.69
CA LYS A 30 -21.00 7.29 11.76
C LYS A 30 -21.30 8.62 12.46
N THR A 31 -22.03 8.63 13.57
CA THR A 31 -22.35 9.84 14.35
C THR A 31 -21.13 10.42 15.07
N ILE A 32 -20.11 9.60 15.37
CA ILE A 32 -18.81 10.07 15.90
C ILE A 32 -17.87 10.45 14.74
N GLY A 33 -17.88 9.66 13.65
CA GLY A 33 -17.05 9.91 12.47
C GLY A 33 -17.35 11.22 11.72
N SER A 34 -18.59 11.70 11.72
CA SER A 34 -18.96 12.98 11.08
C SER A 34 -18.44 14.21 11.83
N ARG A 35 -18.18 14.10 13.14
CA ARG A 35 -17.61 15.18 13.96
C ARG A 35 -16.10 15.35 13.77
N ILE A 36 -15.38 14.31 13.34
CA ILE A 36 -13.92 14.37 13.11
C ILE A 36 -13.60 15.13 11.82
N ASN A 37 -14.45 15.05 10.79
CA ASN A 37 -14.23 15.70 9.49
C ASN A 37 -14.10 17.23 9.55
N HIS A 38 -14.66 17.89 10.58
CA HIS A 38 -14.62 19.35 10.73
C HIS A 38 -13.50 19.87 11.64
N TRP A 39 -12.66 18.99 12.20
CA TRP A 39 -11.66 19.36 13.22
C TRP A 39 -10.21 19.08 12.81
N ILE A 40 -9.96 18.78 11.53
CA ILE A 40 -8.61 18.54 11.05
C ILE A 40 -7.92 19.90 10.83
N PRO A 41 -6.84 20.22 11.57
CA PRO A 41 -6.16 21.49 11.42
C PRO A 41 -5.53 21.62 10.01
N PRO A 42 -5.52 22.82 9.39
CA PRO A 42 -4.90 23.04 8.08
C PRO A 42 -3.43 22.55 8.00
N LYS A 43 -2.67 22.66 9.09
CA LYS A 43 -1.29 22.15 9.18
C LYS A 43 -1.19 20.65 8.94
N VAL A 44 -2.17 19.85 9.40
CA VAL A 44 -2.20 18.39 9.21
C VAL A 44 -2.45 18.06 7.74
N HIS A 45 -3.39 18.77 7.10
CA HIS A 45 -3.62 18.65 5.65
C HIS A 45 -2.36 18.95 4.84
N THR A 46 -1.62 20.01 5.20
CA THR A 46 -0.35 20.35 4.53
C THR A 46 0.70 19.27 4.72
N ILE A 47 0.89 18.75 5.93
CA ILE A 47 1.84 17.67 6.21
C ILE A 47 1.50 16.43 5.39
N ILE A 48 0.24 16.00 5.37
CA ILE A 48 -0.17 14.83 4.59
C ILE A 48 0.05 15.07 3.10
N THR A 49 -0.37 16.23 2.58
CA THR A 49 -0.23 16.56 1.15
C THR A 49 1.23 16.58 0.71
N THR A 50 2.09 17.24 1.49
CA THR A 50 3.53 17.34 1.21
C THR A 50 4.23 15.98 1.34
N THR A 51 3.82 15.17 2.31
CA THR A 51 4.31 13.81 2.48
C THR A 51 3.95 12.94 1.28
N ILE A 52 2.68 12.92 0.86
CA ILE A 52 2.24 12.14 -0.31
C ILE A 52 3.03 12.57 -1.56
N ARG A 53 3.17 13.88 -1.79
CA ARG A 53 3.99 14.40 -2.89
C ARG A 53 5.42 13.85 -2.85
N SER A 54 6.06 13.88 -1.68
CA SER A 54 7.41 13.38 -1.50
C SER A 54 7.50 11.88 -1.75
N ILE A 55 6.59 11.10 -1.15
CA ILE A 55 6.56 9.65 -1.26
C ILE A 55 6.39 9.20 -2.71
N VAL A 56 5.44 9.79 -3.44
CA VAL A 56 5.21 9.47 -4.85
C VAL A 56 6.46 9.81 -5.67
N ARG A 57 7.09 10.96 -5.41
CA ARG A 57 8.32 11.38 -6.11
C ARG A 57 9.47 10.42 -5.86
N THR A 58 9.71 10.08 -4.60
CA THR A 58 10.76 9.14 -4.19
C THR A 58 10.50 7.74 -4.73
N ALA A 59 9.25 7.28 -4.76
CA ALA A 59 8.90 5.98 -5.33
C ALA A 59 9.17 5.92 -6.84
N LEU A 60 8.80 6.96 -7.60
CA LEU A 60 8.98 6.96 -9.05
C LEU A 60 10.42 7.21 -9.49
N PHE A 61 11.10 8.17 -8.86
CA PHE A 61 12.38 8.70 -9.35
C PHE A 61 13.54 8.48 -8.39
N GLY A 62 13.27 8.13 -7.13
CA GLY A 62 14.28 7.84 -6.12
C GLY A 62 14.90 6.45 -6.29
N ALA A 63 16.01 6.24 -5.60
CA ALA A 63 16.64 4.92 -5.42
C ALA A 63 16.50 4.43 -3.96
N GLU A 64 16.03 5.28 -3.06
CA GLU A 64 15.97 5.08 -1.61
C GLU A 64 15.13 3.87 -1.20
N TYR A 65 14.10 3.54 -1.99
CA TYR A 65 13.27 2.35 -1.76
C TYR A 65 13.72 1.13 -2.57
N THR A 66 14.55 1.31 -3.60
CA THR A 66 14.98 0.21 -4.47
C THR A 66 15.86 -0.76 -3.68
N PRO A 67 15.45 -2.04 -3.52
CA PRO A 67 16.25 -3.02 -2.80
C PRO A 67 17.59 -3.24 -3.50
N SER A 68 18.66 -3.32 -2.70
CA SER A 68 19.98 -3.68 -3.23
C SER A 68 20.10 -5.17 -3.55
N ARG A 69 19.23 -6.01 -2.94
CA ARG A 69 19.22 -7.46 -3.20
C ARG A 69 18.65 -7.77 -4.59
N PRO A 70 19.13 -8.83 -5.25
CA PRO A 70 18.60 -9.25 -6.54
C PRO A 70 17.13 -9.65 -6.42
N VAL A 71 16.42 -9.56 -7.55
CA VAL A 71 15.04 -10.02 -7.66
C VAL A 71 15.01 -11.54 -7.49
N GLN A 72 14.21 -12.02 -6.54
CA GLN A 72 14.04 -13.44 -6.28
C GLN A 72 12.84 -13.93 -7.08
N ARG A 73 13.10 -14.62 -8.18
CA ARG A 73 12.03 -15.27 -8.94
C ARG A 73 11.91 -16.71 -8.48
N SER A 74 11.23 -16.93 -7.36
CA SER A 74 10.76 -18.28 -7.03
C SER A 74 9.84 -18.76 -8.16
N LEU A 75 10.04 -20.00 -8.62
CA LEU A 75 9.14 -20.65 -9.56
C LEU A 75 7.78 -20.93 -8.90
N GLU A 76 7.76 -21.30 -7.62
CA GLU A 76 6.54 -21.63 -6.90
C GLU A 76 5.94 -20.42 -6.19
N LEU A 77 4.63 -20.23 -6.32
CA LEU A 77 3.89 -19.16 -5.64
C LEU A 77 3.91 -19.33 -4.12
N GLU A 78 3.89 -20.58 -3.63
CA GLU A 78 3.93 -20.90 -2.20
C GLU A 78 5.20 -20.39 -1.51
N ALA A 79 6.35 -20.60 -2.13
CA ALA A 79 7.63 -20.12 -1.61
C ALA A 79 7.68 -18.58 -1.57
N ALA A 80 7.17 -17.90 -2.60
CA ALA A 80 7.08 -16.43 -2.60
C ALA A 80 6.14 -15.91 -1.49
N ASP A 81 5.00 -16.56 -1.27
CA ASP A 81 4.07 -16.21 -0.19
C ASP A 81 4.65 -16.47 1.20
N GLN A 82 5.51 -17.49 1.36
CA GLN A 82 6.20 -17.76 2.62
C GLN A 82 7.27 -16.70 2.90
N GLU A 83 8.11 -16.37 1.92
CA GLU A 83 9.09 -15.29 2.05
C GLU A 83 8.42 -13.93 2.30
N ALA A 84 7.28 -13.66 1.66
CA ALA A 84 6.50 -12.44 1.89
C ALA A 84 6.03 -12.30 3.35
N LYS A 85 5.69 -13.41 4.03
CA LYS A 85 5.32 -13.40 5.45
C LYS A 85 6.53 -13.11 6.34
N GLU A 86 7.70 -13.67 6.00
CA GLU A 86 8.95 -13.42 6.73
C GLU A 86 9.39 -11.97 6.58
N LEU A 87 9.31 -11.43 5.36
CA LEU A 87 9.54 -10.03 5.07
C LEU A 87 8.59 -9.13 5.86
N PHE A 88 7.31 -9.47 5.91
CA PHE A 88 6.35 -8.73 6.72
C PHE A 88 6.71 -8.75 8.21
N ALA A 89 7.06 -9.91 8.77
CA ALA A 89 7.47 -10.01 10.17
C ALA A 89 8.70 -9.14 10.50
N LEU A 90 9.64 -9.01 9.55
CA LEU A 90 10.76 -8.07 9.66
C LEU A 90 10.28 -6.61 9.70
N TYR A 91 9.45 -6.22 8.74
CA TYR A 91 8.94 -4.84 8.67
C TYR A 91 8.00 -4.48 9.82
N GLN A 92 7.29 -5.45 10.37
CA GLN A 92 6.52 -5.29 11.59
C GLN A 92 7.45 -4.99 12.78
N LYS A 93 8.58 -5.71 12.92
CA LYS A 93 9.57 -5.43 13.97
C LYS A 93 10.20 -4.05 13.79
N ILE A 94 10.49 -3.64 12.55
CA ILE A 94 11.00 -2.29 12.25
C ILE A 94 9.96 -1.25 12.66
N ALA A 95 8.70 -1.41 12.23
CA ALA A 95 7.62 -0.49 12.56
C ALA A 95 7.33 -0.42 14.07
N VAL A 96 7.50 -1.53 14.79
CA VAL A 96 7.42 -1.56 16.26
C VAL A 96 8.64 -0.92 16.89
N ALA A 97 9.86 -1.13 16.39
CA ALA A 97 11.09 -0.52 16.93
C ALA A 97 11.11 0.99 16.71
N GLU A 98 10.75 1.45 15.50
CA GLU A 98 10.47 2.85 15.22
C GLU A 98 9.36 3.37 16.13
N GLY A 99 8.38 2.53 16.45
CA GLY A 99 7.25 2.76 17.37
C GLY A 99 7.52 2.63 18.88
N ALA A 100 8.67 2.11 19.30
CA ALA A 100 8.95 1.69 20.69
C ALA A 100 10.17 2.39 21.31
N GLY A 101 10.78 3.33 20.57
CA GLY A 101 11.94 4.11 21.01
C GLY A 101 11.71 5.09 22.17
N THR A 102 10.57 5.05 22.88
CA THR A 102 10.28 5.93 24.02
C THR A 102 9.60 5.19 25.19
N GLY A 103 10.34 4.32 25.86
CA GLY A 103 10.09 3.94 27.26
C GLY A 103 8.87 3.05 27.53
N ALA A 104 8.93 2.33 28.65
CA ALA A 104 7.87 1.45 29.12
C ALA A 104 6.53 2.21 29.25
N GLY A 105 5.60 1.98 28.31
CA GLY A 105 4.16 2.17 28.57
C GLY A 105 3.47 3.47 28.14
N GLY A 106 3.97 4.27 27.17
CA GLY A 106 3.18 5.44 26.75
C GLY A 106 3.66 6.22 25.54
N ILE A 107 2.89 6.09 24.45
CA ILE A 107 2.74 6.94 23.26
C ILE A 107 3.39 8.33 23.36
N MET A 108 4.35 8.63 22.47
CA MET A 108 4.53 9.96 21.87
C MET A 108 5.27 9.82 20.52
N PHE A 109 4.53 9.68 19.42
CA PHE A 109 5.04 10.05 18.09
C PHE A 109 4.44 11.38 17.70
N SER A 110 5.27 12.25 17.15
CA SER A 110 4.88 13.56 16.69
C SER A 110 4.42 13.49 15.23
N MET A 111 3.74 14.52 14.73
CA MET A 111 3.40 14.63 13.31
C MET A 111 4.64 14.63 12.39
N VAL A 112 5.84 14.84 12.94
CA VAL A 112 7.13 14.79 12.21
C VAL A 112 7.46 13.36 11.77
N ASP A 113 6.90 12.35 12.43
CA ASP A 113 7.21 10.94 12.17
C ASP A 113 6.30 10.33 11.07
N PHE A 114 5.27 11.04 10.64
CA PHE A 114 4.34 10.57 9.60
C PHE A 114 5.00 10.27 8.25
N PRO A 115 5.91 11.12 7.70
CA PRO A 115 6.67 10.77 6.50
C PRO A 115 7.50 9.49 6.64
N ALA A 116 8.15 9.30 7.79
CA ALA A 116 8.94 8.10 8.06
C ALA A 116 8.05 6.84 8.08
N LEU A 117 6.89 6.92 8.76
CA LEU A 117 5.92 5.82 8.81
C LEU A 117 5.42 5.38 7.43
N ILE A 118 5.26 6.30 6.49
CA ILE A 118 4.92 5.97 5.10
C ILE A 118 6.14 5.45 4.35
N ALA A 119 7.32 6.02 4.56
CA ALA A 119 8.55 5.56 3.93
C ALA A 119 8.86 4.08 4.24
N ILE A 120 8.66 3.62 5.49
CA ILE A 120 8.79 2.19 5.84
C ILE A 120 7.83 1.33 5.01
N LYS A 121 6.56 1.76 4.91
CA LYS A 121 5.51 1.03 4.18
C LYS A 121 5.84 0.95 2.70
N MET A 122 6.37 2.02 2.13
CA MET A 122 6.86 2.00 0.75
C MET A 122 8.05 1.06 0.59
N LYS A 123 9.04 1.12 1.48
CA LYS A 123 10.20 0.23 1.43
C LYS A 123 9.78 -1.24 1.54
N PHE A 124 8.80 -1.55 2.40
CA PHE A 124 8.17 -2.87 2.46
C PHE A 124 7.58 -3.31 1.11
N LEU A 125 6.81 -2.46 0.43
CA LEU A 125 6.23 -2.80 -0.87
C LEU A 125 7.29 -3.03 -1.96
N PHE A 126 8.36 -2.23 -1.96
CA PHE A 126 9.47 -2.41 -2.90
C PHE A 126 10.20 -3.73 -2.68
N GLU A 127 10.45 -4.10 -1.42
CA GLU A 127 11.01 -5.41 -1.08
C GLU A 127 10.07 -6.54 -1.46
N LEU A 128 8.77 -6.38 -1.24
CA LEU A 128 7.75 -7.38 -1.55
C LEU A 128 7.67 -7.64 -3.07
N ALA A 129 7.82 -6.61 -3.89
CA ALA A 129 7.91 -6.76 -5.34
C ALA A 129 9.03 -7.72 -5.74
N HIS A 130 10.21 -7.58 -5.13
CA HIS A 130 11.36 -8.46 -5.39
C HIS A 130 11.12 -9.89 -4.92
N VAL A 131 10.37 -10.10 -3.81
CA VAL A 131 9.96 -11.43 -3.34
C VAL A 131 9.09 -12.14 -4.36
N TYR A 132 8.15 -11.43 -4.99
CA TYR A 132 7.28 -12.01 -6.02
C TYR A 132 7.93 -12.10 -7.41
N GLY A 133 9.16 -11.62 -7.57
CA GLY A 133 9.93 -11.71 -8.80
C GLY A 133 9.80 -10.52 -9.75
N TYR A 134 9.40 -9.35 -9.25
CA TYR A 134 9.22 -8.13 -10.04
C TYR A 134 10.30 -7.08 -9.72
N ASP A 135 11.02 -6.62 -10.75
CA ASP A 135 12.14 -5.68 -10.62
C ASP A 135 11.66 -4.22 -10.46
N THR A 136 11.95 -3.62 -9.30
CA THR A 136 11.57 -2.23 -8.99
C THR A 136 12.46 -1.18 -9.65
N LYS A 137 13.47 -1.59 -10.42
CA LYS A 137 14.18 -0.69 -11.34
C LYS A 137 13.32 -0.28 -12.53
N HIS A 138 12.30 -1.08 -12.87
CA HIS A 138 11.36 -0.71 -13.92
C HIS A 138 10.37 0.35 -13.43
N PHE A 139 10.23 1.43 -14.20
CA PHE A 139 9.30 2.52 -13.89
C PHE A 139 7.86 2.03 -13.74
N SER A 140 7.42 1.12 -14.61
CA SER A 140 6.11 0.50 -14.52
C SER A 140 5.91 -0.21 -13.18
N GLU A 141 6.89 -0.95 -12.67
CA GLU A 141 6.76 -1.62 -11.36
C GLU A 141 6.62 -0.61 -10.21
N ARG A 142 7.32 0.53 -10.28
CA ARG A 142 7.16 1.62 -9.30
C ARG A 142 5.74 2.20 -9.32
N VAL A 143 5.14 2.34 -10.52
CA VAL A 143 3.73 2.76 -10.69
C VAL A 143 2.79 1.69 -10.12
N PHE A 144 3.07 0.41 -10.33
CA PHE A 144 2.26 -0.68 -9.76
C PHE A 144 2.25 -0.62 -8.22
N ILE A 145 3.42 -0.47 -7.60
CA ILE A 145 3.56 -0.31 -6.15
C ILE A 145 2.72 0.88 -5.64
N LEU A 146 2.78 2.01 -6.34
CA LEU A 146 1.96 3.18 -5.99
C LEU A 146 0.47 2.90 -6.09
N LYS A 147 0.00 2.16 -7.10
CA LYS A 147 -1.41 1.75 -7.22
C LYS A 147 -1.83 0.82 -6.09
N VAL A 148 -0.98 -0.13 -5.68
CA VAL A 148 -1.24 -1.02 -4.52
C VAL A 148 -1.36 -0.21 -3.23
N PHE A 149 -0.43 0.73 -3.00
CA PHE A 149 -0.50 1.63 -1.86
C PHE A 149 -1.81 2.46 -1.90
N GLN A 150 -2.11 3.06 -3.05
CA GLN A 150 -3.32 3.86 -3.26
C GLN A 150 -4.60 3.04 -2.99
N MET A 151 -4.66 1.79 -3.48
CA MET A 151 -5.80 0.89 -3.31
C MET A 151 -6.06 0.56 -1.83
N THR A 152 -4.99 0.39 -1.06
CA THR A 152 -5.06 0.17 0.40
C THR A 152 -5.69 1.37 1.10
N PHE A 153 -5.28 2.59 0.72
CA PHE A 153 -5.64 3.83 1.40
C PHE A 153 -6.75 4.63 0.70
N SER A 154 -7.42 4.06 -0.30
CA SER A 154 -8.55 4.71 -0.98
C SER A 154 -9.90 4.33 -0.36
N GLY A 155 -10.90 5.16 -0.64
CA GLY A 155 -12.31 4.84 -0.38
C GLY A 155 -12.82 3.71 -1.28
N PRO A 156 -14.01 3.13 -0.99
CA PRO A 156 -14.54 1.97 -1.71
C PRO A 156 -14.66 2.16 -3.22
N GLU A 157 -15.11 3.33 -3.68
CA GLU A 157 -15.31 3.65 -5.10
C GLU A 157 -13.98 3.61 -5.89
N ASN A 158 -12.97 4.34 -5.40
CA ASN A 158 -11.63 4.33 -6.01
C ASN A 158 -10.96 2.97 -5.92
N ARG A 159 -11.23 2.21 -4.85
CA ARG A 159 -10.65 0.89 -4.65
C ARG A 159 -11.08 -0.11 -5.73
N ALA A 160 -12.35 -0.08 -6.14
CA ALA A 160 -12.85 -0.95 -7.22
C ALA A 160 -12.12 -0.71 -8.54
N ARG A 161 -11.97 0.57 -8.92
CA ARG A 161 -11.24 0.99 -10.12
C ARG A 161 -9.76 0.59 -10.05
N LEU A 162 -9.13 0.69 -8.88
CA LEU A 162 -7.74 0.31 -8.69
C LEU A 162 -7.54 -1.21 -8.74
N LEU A 163 -8.46 -2.00 -8.18
CA LEU A 163 -8.43 -3.45 -8.29
C LEU A 163 -8.52 -3.90 -9.75
N ASP A 164 -9.42 -3.30 -10.53
CA ASP A 164 -9.55 -3.58 -11.96
C ASP A 164 -8.25 -3.26 -12.73
N SER A 165 -7.62 -2.12 -12.42
CA SER A 165 -6.30 -1.76 -12.95
C SER A 165 -5.20 -2.75 -12.56
N VAL A 166 -5.21 -3.27 -11.32
CA VAL A 166 -4.28 -4.31 -10.85
C VAL A 166 -4.49 -5.63 -11.61
N LYS A 167 -5.74 -6.04 -11.84
CA LYS A 167 -6.07 -7.26 -12.61
C LYS A 167 -5.63 -7.16 -14.07
N ARG A 168 -5.78 -5.97 -14.67
CA ARG A 168 -5.42 -5.68 -16.07
C ARG A 168 -4.00 -5.15 -16.23
N TRP A 169 -3.16 -5.28 -15.19
CA TRP A 169 -1.83 -4.67 -15.16
C TRP A 169 -0.90 -5.18 -16.27
N HIS A 170 -1.06 -6.42 -16.73
CA HIS A 170 -0.29 -6.98 -17.84
C HIS A 170 -0.45 -6.19 -19.15
N ILE A 171 -1.59 -5.52 -19.36
CA ILE A 171 -1.83 -4.58 -20.47
C ILE A 171 -1.40 -3.17 -20.04
N GLU A 172 -1.87 -2.71 -18.88
CA GLU A 172 -1.66 -1.32 -18.45
C GLU A 172 -0.17 -0.97 -18.25
N LYS A 173 0.70 -1.94 -17.91
CA LYS A 173 2.14 -1.70 -17.72
C LYS A 173 2.85 -1.17 -18.98
N GLU A 174 2.31 -1.45 -20.17
CA GLU A 174 2.93 -1.09 -21.44
C GLU A 174 3.01 0.42 -21.65
N GLN A 175 2.00 1.17 -21.18
CA GLN A 175 2.03 2.64 -21.23
C GLN A 175 3.10 3.24 -20.29
N TRP A 176 3.49 2.49 -19.25
CA TRP A 176 4.40 2.90 -18.20
C TRP A 176 5.84 2.40 -18.40
N ARG A 177 6.19 1.87 -19.57
CA ARG A 177 7.60 1.56 -19.86
C ARG A 177 8.40 2.86 -19.97
N SER A 178 9.62 2.87 -19.46
CA SER A 178 10.43 4.09 -19.32
C SER A 178 10.82 4.76 -20.65
N ASP A 179 10.75 4.01 -21.74
CA ASP A 179 11.02 4.44 -23.12
C ASP A 179 9.80 5.06 -23.82
N THR A 180 8.60 4.96 -23.24
CA THR A 180 7.39 5.54 -23.83
C THR A 180 7.43 7.07 -23.80
N GLU A 181 6.77 7.68 -24.78
CA GLU A 181 6.56 9.13 -24.79
C GLU A 181 5.75 9.60 -23.58
N TYR A 182 4.78 8.77 -23.16
CA TYR A 182 3.94 9.05 -21.99
C TYR A 182 4.75 9.13 -20.70
N ALA A 183 5.68 8.19 -20.45
CA ALA A 183 6.54 8.25 -19.27
C ALA A 183 7.51 9.44 -19.30
N ARG A 184 7.99 9.83 -20.48
CA ARG A 184 8.92 10.96 -20.66
C ARG A 184 8.26 12.33 -20.53
N ASN A 185 7.00 12.45 -20.99
CA ASN A 185 6.24 13.70 -21.01
C ASN A 185 5.13 13.73 -19.94
N MET A 186 5.18 12.83 -18.97
CA MET A 186 4.18 12.76 -17.91
C MET A 186 4.11 14.08 -17.17
N ASP A 187 2.92 14.69 -17.14
CA ASP A 187 2.65 15.84 -16.28
C ASP A 187 2.66 15.37 -14.82
N TRP A 188 3.81 15.57 -14.19
CA TRP A 188 4.05 15.20 -12.81
C TRP A 188 3.11 15.89 -11.83
N GLU A 189 2.74 17.14 -12.06
CA GLU A 189 1.87 17.88 -11.16
C GLU A 189 0.46 17.32 -11.21
N THR A 190 -0.06 17.07 -12.42
CA THR A 190 -1.36 16.44 -12.61
C THR A 190 -1.39 15.01 -12.04
N PHE A 191 -0.38 14.18 -12.34
CA PHE A 191 -0.30 12.82 -11.79
C PHE A 191 -0.33 12.81 -10.27
N GLN A 192 0.41 13.71 -9.63
CA GLN A 192 0.49 13.79 -8.17
C GLN A 192 -0.81 14.30 -7.53
N ILE A 193 -1.54 15.18 -8.20
CA ILE A 193 -2.88 15.64 -7.78
C ILE A 193 -3.88 14.50 -7.88
N GLU A 194 -3.97 13.85 -9.05
CA GLU A 194 -4.87 12.71 -9.26
C GLU A 194 -4.57 11.56 -8.30
N TYR A 195 -3.28 11.31 -8.04
CA TYR A 195 -2.86 10.30 -7.08
C TYR A 195 -3.39 10.59 -5.68
N ARG A 196 -3.15 11.80 -5.18
CA ARG A 196 -3.60 12.26 -3.86
C ARG A 196 -5.12 12.24 -3.75
N ASP A 197 -5.83 12.74 -4.76
CA ASP A 197 -7.27 12.94 -4.72
C ASP A 197 -8.06 11.61 -4.73
N ALA A 198 -7.45 10.53 -5.22
CA ALA A 198 -8.04 9.21 -5.12
C ALA A 198 -7.89 8.55 -3.72
N MET A 199 -7.00 9.08 -2.85
CA MET A 199 -6.80 8.55 -1.50
C MET A 199 -7.88 9.07 -0.53
N ASP A 200 -8.34 8.24 0.40
CA ASP A 200 -9.24 8.69 1.47
C ASP A 200 -8.41 9.34 2.57
N PHE A 201 -8.53 10.67 2.70
CA PHE A 201 -7.82 11.44 3.71
C PHE A 201 -8.08 10.94 5.15
N ARG A 202 -9.26 10.37 5.44
CA ARG A 202 -9.56 9.80 6.76
C ARG A 202 -8.76 8.53 7.03
N LYS A 203 -8.52 7.71 5.99
CA LYS A 203 -7.60 6.56 6.11
C LYS A 203 -6.16 7.02 6.33
N MET A 204 -5.76 8.11 5.70
CA MET A 204 -4.43 8.70 5.92
C MET A 204 -4.26 9.20 7.36
N LEU A 205 -5.31 9.78 7.94
CA LEU A 205 -5.29 10.23 9.34
C LEU A 205 -5.16 9.10 10.34
N GLN A 206 -5.66 7.90 10.04
CA GLN A 206 -5.48 6.72 10.91
C GLN A 206 -3.99 6.36 11.10
N MET A 207 -3.12 6.77 10.16
CA MET A 207 -1.67 6.61 10.29
C MET A 207 -1.00 7.69 11.13
N VAL A 208 -1.68 8.81 11.41
CA VAL A 208 -1.12 9.90 12.22
C VAL A 208 -1.29 9.53 13.70
N PRO A 209 -0.19 9.34 14.45
CA PRO A 209 -0.27 9.00 15.86
C PRO A 209 -1.01 10.08 16.65
N GLY A 210 -1.87 9.67 17.58
CA GLY A 210 -2.59 10.59 18.47
C GLY A 210 -3.90 11.18 17.94
N ILE A 211 -4.32 10.86 16.71
CA ILE A 211 -5.64 11.27 16.17
C ILE A 211 -6.55 10.04 16.03
N GLY A 212 -7.65 10.03 16.79
CA GLY A 212 -8.82 9.17 16.54
C GLY A 212 -8.64 7.68 16.87
N ALA A 213 -9.07 7.30 18.09
CA ALA A 213 -9.35 5.95 18.58
C ALA A 213 -8.25 4.89 18.38
N PHE A 214 -7.83 4.29 19.50
CA PHE A 214 -6.87 3.19 19.64
C PHE A 214 -5.40 3.58 19.80
N ALA A 215 -4.78 2.99 20.82
CA ALA A 215 -3.42 3.27 21.28
C ALA A 215 -2.39 3.07 20.16
N GLY A 216 -1.56 4.10 19.92
CA GLY A 216 -0.54 4.21 18.88
C GLY A 216 -0.10 2.91 18.18
N ALA A 217 0.66 2.05 18.85
CA ALA A 217 1.24 0.84 18.24
C ALA A 217 0.21 -0.10 17.58
N TRP A 218 -1.02 -0.19 18.09
CA TRP A 218 -2.06 -1.09 17.55
C TRP A 218 -2.64 -0.58 16.21
N ALA A 219 -2.78 0.74 16.06
CA ALA A 219 -3.22 1.34 14.81
C ALA A 219 -2.14 1.14 13.71
N ASN A 220 -0.86 1.34 14.03
CA ASN A 220 0.23 1.12 13.07
C ASN A 220 0.33 -0.36 12.64
N TYR A 221 0.13 -1.30 13.57
CA TYR A 221 0.09 -2.73 13.25
C TYR A 221 -1.04 -3.06 12.27
N THR A 222 -2.26 -2.63 12.59
CA THR A 222 -3.45 -2.90 11.77
C THR A 222 -3.29 -2.35 10.34
N ILE A 223 -2.72 -1.15 10.20
CA ILE A 223 -2.53 -0.52 8.89
C ILE A 223 -1.45 -1.24 8.06
N LEU A 224 -0.34 -1.65 8.68
CA LEU A 224 0.69 -2.40 7.97
C LEU A 224 0.18 -3.78 7.54
N GLU A 225 -0.68 -4.40 8.37
CA GLU A 225 -1.34 -5.67 8.06
C GLU A 225 -2.35 -5.54 6.90
N GLU A 226 -3.16 -4.46 6.86
CA GLU A 226 -4.04 -4.16 5.72
C GLU A 226 -3.20 -4.00 4.44
N LEU A 227 -2.10 -3.24 4.52
CA LEU A 227 -1.18 -3.05 3.39
C LEU A 227 -0.56 -4.38 2.91
N ARG A 228 -0.13 -5.24 3.85
CA ARG A 228 0.39 -6.58 3.53
C ARG A 228 -0.64 -7.40 2.77
N GLN A 229 -1.88 -7.46 3.26
CA GLN A 229 -2.94 -8.25 2.63
C GLN A 229 -3.21 -7.78 1.20
N PHE A 230 -3.36 -6.47 1.00
CA PHE A 230 -3.59 -5.87 -0.32
C PHE A 230 -2.43 -6.13 -1.28
N ALA A 231 -1.19 -5.94 -0.82
CA ALA A 231 -0.02 -6.08 -1.66
C ALA A 231 0.25 -7.54 -2.04
N MET A 232 0.16 -8.47 -1.09
CA MET A 232 0.31 -9.90 -1.38
C MET A 232 -0.75 -10.36 -2.38
N ASN A 233 -2.02 -10.00 -2.19
CA ASN A 233 -3.08 -10.41 -3.13
C ASN A 233 -2.94 -9.75 -4.51
N ALA A 234 -2.47 -8.50 -4.59
CA ALA A 234 -2.17 -7.86 -5.87
C ALA A 234 -1.07 -8.60 -6.65
N TYR A 235 -0.02 -9.05 -5.97
CA TYR A 235 1.04 -9.83 -6.60
C TYR A 235 0.63 -11.27 -6.91
N ARG A 236 -0.17 -11.91 -6.04
CA ARG A 236 -0.76 -13.24 -6.32
C ARG A 236 -1.66 -13.21 -7.56
N LEU A 237 -2.51 -12.18 -7.71
CA LEU A 237 -3.31 -11.95 -8.91
C LEU A 237 -2.43 -11.89 -10.17
N ARG A 238 -1.34 -11.11 -10.13
CA ARG A 238 -0.39 -11.02 -11.24
C ARG A 238 0.29 -12.35 -11.53
N ARG A 239 0.78 -13.06 -10.51
CA ARG A 239 1.44 -14.36 -10.66
C ARG A 239 0.52 -15.39 -11.29
N LEU A 240 -0.73 -15.50 -10.82
CA LEU A 240 -1.72 -16.43 -11.38
C LEU A 240 -2.01 -16.13 -12.86
N HIS A 241 -2.18 -14.84 -13.20
CA HIS A 241 -2.37 -14.43 -14.58
C HIS A 241 -1.15 -14.74 -15.46
N ASP A 242 0.06 -14.44 -14.98
CA ASP A 242 1.31 -14.71 -15.70
C ASP A 242 1.50 -16.22 -15.97
N PHE A 243 0.98 -17.11 -15.11
CA PHE A 243 0.97 -18.56 -15.33
C PHE A 243 -0.09 -19.01 -16.33
N GLU A 244 -1.31 -18.45 -16.29
CA GLU A 244 -2.38 -18.79 -17.23
C GLU A 244 -2.07 -18.36 -18.67
N GLY A 245 -1.30 -17.28 -18.85
CA GLY A 245 -0.85 -16.82 -20.17
C GLY A 245 0.35 -17.57 -20.76
N LEU A 246 0.93 -18.52 -20.03
CA LEU A 246 2.03 -19.40 -20.49
C LEU A 246 1.55 -20.81 -20.88
N GLY A 247 0.24 -21.09 -20.74
CA GLY A 247 -0.41 -22.37 -21.05
C GLY A 247 -1.15 -22.40 -22.38
#